data_AF-A0A3E3EAN8-F1
#
_entry.id   AF-A0A3E3EAN8-F1
#
_cell.length_a   1.000
_cell.length_b   1.000
_cell.length_c   1.000
_cell.angle_alpha   90.00
_cell.angle_beta   90.00
_cell.angle_gamma   90.00
#
_symmetry.space_group_name_H-M   'P 1'
#
loop_
_entity.id
_entity.type
_entity.pdbx_description
1 polymer ?
#
loop_
_entity_poly.entity_id
_entity_poly.type
_entity_poly.pdbx_seq_one_letter_code
_entity_poly.pdbx_strand_id
1 'polypeptide(L)'
;MFYKQTINNIKVVILSLDGGLLDLNRLRFNYFKRICKTHNFELTKDIFEEALGNMKTMYNDFPISKDINPDDINKLIERDLYEYAKLKPETIKKEGTDELLQFFKQKEIKIAVVSTHKTKRAIQYLQLTRLYDKVDFVIGGDSDNLPLPDTAVLKTTLEQMNCKPSEAIVIANYPNLLYAANQCLINVIYLSDLCLVQESIGPRVFKIARNNLEIINIFLFARYDTMEIFSPLLGMSSDMDIETLDKTYAKLLEEYQNDQQLIELVRNTYHYFLGEIANREADTVNTSLFEDEDVIVATVDDEHFSNPQSIATLEKSIEEVLESEEVSETDNEIADTVFKRENLYQDDEFSKTRTAIGCDPERVNELMDIINGNSGTKLEEGELFEKSNDEILLEKRGLLSYFINFVYTVIVVGLISFLGLIIFIGFEDFIQGPGIVAGIIKNIIDFYVNLVLSIYAVIFNSLNALLSFIPDYSSLIAGNGLLSTMAVKLVLFIIFNVIIVYIVKMIYLLITEAEEDDANFAED
;
A
#
# COMPACT_ATOMS: atom_id res chain seq x y z
N MET A 1 -6.62 -19.22 -13.03
CA MET A 1 -5.71 -18.99 -14.16
C MET A 1 -5.18 -17.57 -14.00
N PHE A 2 -3.87 -17.40 -13.85
CA PHE A 2 -3.23 -16.09 -13.79
C PHE A 2 -2.51 -15.84 -15.12
N TYR A 3 -2.60 -14.64 -15.67
CA TYR A 3 -1.78 -14.29 -16.82
C TYR A 3 -0.31 -14.30 -16.40
N LYS A 4 0.57 -14.85 -17.25
CA LYS A 4 2.02 -14.61 -17.11
C LYS A 4 2.30 -13.19 -17.58
N GLN A 5 2.28 -12.24 -16.65
CA GLN A 5 2.55 -10.83 -16.94
C GLN A 5 3.92 -10.44 -16.39
N THR A 6 4.73 -9.81 -17.24
CA THR A 6 5.89 -9.03 -16.79
C THR A 6 5.51 -7.55 -16.74
N ILE A 7 6.32 -6.74 -16.08
CA ILE A 7 6.12 -5.28 -16.04
C ILE A 7 5.97 -4.65 -17.43
N ASN A 8 6.63 -5.21 -18.46
CA ASN A 8 6.58 -4.69 -19.82
C ASN A 8 5.23 -4.93 -20.50
N ASN A 9 4.44 -5.90 -20.00
CA ASN A 9 3.13 -6.25 -20.56
C ASN A 9 2.01 -5.41 -19.94
N ILE A 10 2.31 -4.69 -18.85
CA ILE A 10 1.31 -3.92 -18.10
C ILE A 10 1.25 -2.51 -18.66
N LYS A 11 0.05 -2.11 -19.09
CA LYS A 11 -0.23 -0.76 -19.58
C LYS A 11 -1.01 0.07 -18.56
N VAL A 12 -1.78 -0.59 -17.69
CA VAL A 12 -2.58 0.08 -16.68
C VAL A 12 -2.51 -0.64 -15.34
N VAL A 13 -2.41 0.14 -14.27
CA VAL A 13 -2.63 -0.30 -12.91
C VAL A 13 -3.90 0.31 -12.36
N ILE A 14 -4.75 -0.51 -11.74
CA ILE A 14 -6.01 -0.10 -11.12
C ILE A 14 -5.83 -0.17 -9.60
N LEU A 15 -5.77 0.98 -8.94
CA LEU A 15 -5.47 1.14 -7.52
C LEU A 15 -6.74 1.44 -6.73
N SER A 16 -6.94 0.82 -5.58
CA SER A 16 -7.93 1.33 -4.63
C SER A 16 -7.43 2.64 -4.00
N LEU A 17 -8.30 3.66 -3.93
CA LEU A 17 -8.00 4.87 -3.16
C LEU A 17 -8.00 4.53 -1.66
N ASP A 18 -9.08 3.91 -1.22
CA ASP A 18 -9.41 3.65 0.17
C ASP A 18 -8.62 2.45 0.69
N GLY A 19 -7.67 2.69 1.57
CA GLY A 19 -6.72 1.72 2.12
C GLY A 19 -5.62 1.28 1.14
N GLY A 20 -5.63 1.75 -0.12
CA GLY A 20 -4.55 1.54 -1.09
C GLY A 20 -3.55 2.69 -1.11
N LEU A 21 -4.00 3.87 -1.56
CA LEU A 21 -3.19 5.09 -1.56
C LEU A 21 -3.32 5.86 -0.24
N LEU A 22 -4.54 5.89 0.31
CA LEU A 22 -4.89 6.68 1.48
C LEU A 22 -5.46 5.77 2.57
N ASP A 23 -5.16 6.04 3.83
CA ASP A 23 -5.58 5.26 4.99
C ASP A 23 -7.04 5.57 5.44
N LEU A 24 -7.95 5.67 4.45
CA LEU A 24 -9.33 6.09 4.67
C LEU A 24 -10.20 4.99 5.29
N ASN A 25 -9.94 3.71 5.00
CA ASN A 25 -10.72 2.61 5.58
C ASN A 25 -10.53 2.50 7.09
N ARG A 26 -9.30 2.69 7.59
CA ARG A 26 -9.02 2.67 9.03
C ARG A 26 -9.73 3.81 9.76
N LEU A 27 -9.68 5.00 9.19
CA LEU A 27 -10.39 6.16 9.73
C LEU A 27 -11.91 5.93 9.71
N ARG A 28 -12.43 5.42 8.58
CA ARG A 28 -13.86 5.12 8.42
C ARG A 28 -14.35 4.13 9.46
N PHE A 29 -13.59 3.05 9.70
CA PHE A 29 -13.87 2.09 10.76
C PHE A 29 -13.92 2.77 12.13
N ASN A 30 -12.94 3.63 12.45
CA ASN A 30 -12.89 4.31 13.75
C ASN A 30 -14.08 5.24 13.98
N TYR A 31 -14.48 6.03 12.97
CA TYR A 31 -15.65 6.89 13.04
C TYR A 31 -16.94 6.07 13.20
N PHE A 32 -17.11 5.04 12.37
CA PHE A 32 -18.29 4.19 12.46
C PHE A 32 -18.37 3.45 13.80
N LYS A 33 -17.24 2.94 14.30
CA LYS A 33 -17.15 2.30 15.62
C LYS A 33 -17.56 3.25 16.75
N ARG A 34 -17.20 4.55 16.66
CA ARG A 34 -17.64 5.56 17.63
C ARG A 34 -19.15 5.74 17.61
N ILE A 35 -19.74 5.86 16.41
CA ILE A 35 -21.20 6.00 16.25
C ILE A 35 -21.91 4.77 16.83
N CYS A 36 -21.48 3.56 16.44
CA CYS A 36 -21.99 2.30 16.97
C CYS A 36 -21.96 2.24 18.50
N LYS A 37 -20.85 2.64 19.11
CA LYS A 37 -20.69 2.64 20.57
C LYS A 37 -21.69 3.54 21.28
N THR A 38 -22.02 4.70 20.73
CA THR A 38 -23.04 5.62 21.28
C THR A 38 -24.43 5.00 21.28
N HIS A 39 -24.68 4.06 20.37
CA HIS A 39 -25.94 3.31 20.25
C HIS A 39 -25.89 1.93 20.92
N ASN A 40 -24.91 1.69 21.81
CA ASN A 40 -24.69 0.41 22.49
C ASN A 40 -24.49 -0.80 21.56
N PHE A 41 -24.01 -0.56 20.33
CA PHE A 41 -23.61 -1.60 19.40
C PHE A 41 -22.08 -1.75 19.37
N GLU A 42 -21.59 -2.96 19.60
CA GLU A 42 -20.17 -3.26 19.50
C GLU A 42 -19.83 -3.67 18.06
N LEU A 43 -19.15 -2.76 17.35
CA LEU A 43 -18.64 -3.03 16.01
C LEU A 43 -17.27 -3.70 16.07
N THR A 44 -17.18 -4.93 15.59
CA THR A 44 -15.92 -5.63 15.37
C THR A 44 -15.35 -5.32 13.98
N LYS A 45 -14.06 -5.57 13.83
CA LYS A 45 -13.34 -5.32 12.57
C LYS A 45 -13.84 -6.24 11.45
N ASP A 46 -14.03 -7.52 11.74
CA ASP A 46 -14.43 -8.52 10.75
C ASP A 46 -15.80 -8.20 10.11
N ILE A 47 -16.79 -7.78 10.91
CA ILE A 47 -18.11 -7.38 10.41
C ILE A 47 -18.00 -6.14 9.50
N PHE A 48 -17.12 -5.19 9.85
CA PHE A 48 -16.88 -4.03 9.01
C PHE A 48 -16.18 -4.39 7.69
N GLU A 49 -15.25 -5.34 7.72
CA GLU A 49 -14.51 -5.80 6.55
C GLU A 49 -15.42 -6.45 5.50
N GLU A 50 -16.42 -7.23 5.93
CA GLU A 50 -17.42 -7.85 5.03
C GLU A 50 -18.26 -6.81 4.27
N ALA A 51 -18.46 -5.63 4.87
CA ALA A 51 -19.27 -4.57 4.28
C ALA A 51 -18.48 -3.64 3.32
N LEU A 52 -17.16 -3.80 3.19
CA LEU A 52 -16.34 -2.97 2.30
C LEU A 52 -16.64 -3.27 0.83
N GLY A 53 -16.93 -2.23 0.05
CA GLY A 53 -17.08 -2.36 -1.41
C GLY A 53 -17.89 -1.26 -2.06
N ASN A 54 -18.89 -0.69 -1.37
CA ASN A 54 -19.66 0.44 -1.88
C ASN A 54 -20.26 1.30 -0.76
N MET A 55 -20.09 2.63 -0.80
CA MET A 55 -20.63 3.55 0.22
C MET A 55 -22.17 3.53 0.36
N LYS A 56 -22.93 3.17 -0.68
CA LYS A 56 -24.40 3.17 -0.67
C LYS A 56 -24.99 2.00 0.11
N THR A 57 -24.29 0.85 0.09
CA THR A 57 -24.79 -0.39 0.68
C THR A 57 -24.03 -0.78 1.94
N MET A 58 -22.83 -0.21 2.16
CA MET A 58 -21.94 -0.53 3.27
C MET A 58 -22.62 -0.48 4.64
N TYR A 59 -23.58 0.41 4.88
CA TYR A 59 -24.18 0.58 6.22
C TYR A 59 -25.56 -0.06 6.37
N ASN A 60 -26.09 -0.71 5.33
CA ASN A 60 -27.48 -1.17 5.31
C ASN A 60 -27.74 -2.34 6.27
N ASP A 61 -26.81 -3.28 6.33
CA ASP A 61 -27.01 -4.55 7.04
C ASP A 61 -26.55 -4.52 8.51
N PHE A 62 -26.11 -3.37 9.00
CA PHE A 62 -25.71 -3.21 10.39
C PHE A 62 -26.92 -3.00 11.31
N PRO A 63 -26.95 -3.56 12.54
CA PRO A 63 -28.07 -3.37 13.46
C PRO A 63 -28.43 -1.90 13.76
N ILE A 64 -27.45 -1.00 13.71
CA ILE A 64 -27.65 0.45 13.88
C ILE A 64 -28.50 1.08 12.76
N SER A 65 -28.64 0.43 11.60
CA SER A 65 -29.49 0.91 10.50
C SER A 65 -30.97 1.00 10.86
N LYS A 66 -31.38 0.33 11.96
CA LYS A 66 -32.72 0.45 12.55
C LYS A 66 -32.94 1.75 13.32
N ASP A 67 -31.86 2.31 13.88
CA ASP A 67 -31.89 3.50 14.71
C ASP A 67 -31.56 4.77 13.92
N ILE A 68 -30.67 4.65 12.93
CA ILE A 68 -30.22 5.74 12.08
C ILE A 68 -30.29 5.30 10.62
N ASN A 69 -30.79 6.18 9.76
CA ASN A 69 -30.76 5.94 8.32
C ASN A 69 -29.31 5.74 7.82
N PRO A 70 -28.99 4.64 7.10
CA PRO A 70 -27.68 4.39 6.52
C PRO A 70 -27.09 5.57 5.73
N ASP A 71 -27.93 6.33 5.00
CA ASP A 71 -27.47 7.50 4.24
C ASP A 71 -26.97 8.62 5.15
N ASP A 72 -27.56 8.79 6.33
CA ASP A 72 -27.16 9.82 7.28
C ASP A 72 -25.89 9.40 8.04
N ILE A 73 -25.74 8.10 8.35
CA ILE A 73 -24.47 7.53 8.83
C ILE A 73 -23.36 7.81 7.82
N ASN A 74 -23.59 7.51 6.55
CA ASN A 74 -22.63 7.73 5.49
C ASN A 74 -22.26 9.21 5.35
N LYS A 75 -23.25 10.13 5.31
CA LYS A 75 -22.99 11.58 5.25
C LYS A 75 -22.16 12.08 6.42
N LEU A 76 -22.45 11.62 7.64
CA LEU A 76 -21.74 12.01 8.85
C LEU A 76 -20.27 11.57 8.78
N ILE A 77 -20.05 10.29 8.47
CA ILE A 77 -18.71 9.72 8.34
C ILE A 77 -17.92 10.40 7.22
N GLU A 78 -18.54 10.60 6.05
CA GLU A 78 -17.92 11.28 4.90
C GLU A 78 -17.53 12.72 5.21
N ARG A 79 -18.32 13.43 6.01
CA ARG A 79 -18.00 14.78 6.47
C ARG A 79 -16.79 14.74 7.40
N ASP A 80 -16.85 13.92 8.44
CA ASP A 80 -15.81 13.88 9.48
C ASP A 80 -14.47 13.37 8.93
N LEU A 81 -14.49 12.39 8.01
CA LEU A 81 -13.31 11.92 7.29
C LEU A 81 -12.66 13.04 6.48
N TYR A 82 -13.46 13.80 5.75
CA TYR A 82 -12.95 14.85 4.87
C TYR A 82 -12.39 16.04 5.65
N GLU A 83 -13.05 16.45 6.74
CA GLU A 83 -12.52 17.49 7.64
C GLU A 83 -11.20 17.06 8.27
N TYR A 84 -11.09 15.81 8.71
CA TYR A 84 -9.82 15.28 9.22
C TYR A 84 -8.73 15.30 8.15
N ALA A 85 -9.04 14.85 6.93
CA ALA A 85 -8.11 14.87 5.81
C ALA A 85 -7.65 16.28 5.43
N LYS A 86 -8.52 17.28 5.53
CA LYS A 86 -8.18 18.68 5.29
C LYS A 86 -7.20 19.22 6.34
N LEU A 87 -7.39 18.86 7.61
CA LEU A 87 -6.51 19.27 8.71
C LEU A 87 -5.16 18.56 8.69
N LYS A 88 -5.11 17.31 8.23
CA LYS A 88 -3.92 16.44 8.25
C LYS A 88 -3.73 15.67 6.93
N PRO A 89 -3.54 16.36 5.79
CA PRO A 89 -3.50 15.71 4.47
C PRO A 89 -2.34 14.72 4.33
N GLU A 90 -1.16 15.02 4.87
CA GLU A 90 -0.03 14.11 4.80
C GLU A 90 -0.21 12.86 5.69
N THR A 91 -0.98 12.94 6.77
CA THR A 91 -1.18 11.82 7.70
C THR A 91 -2.08 10.73 7.13
N ILE A 92 -2.97 11.08 6.18
CA ILE A 92 -3.85 10.10 5.54
C ILE A 92 -3.17 9.38 4.37
N LYS A 93 -2.00 9.84 3.91
CA LYS A 93 -1.27 9.21 2.81
C LYS A 93 -0.51 7.98 3.32
N LYS A 94 -0.64 6.84 2.63
CA LYS A 94 0.08 5.61 3.01
C LYS A 94 1.55 5.69 2.62
N GLU A 95 2.40 5.04 3.41
CA GLU A 95 3.84 4.91 3.13
C GLU A 95 4.08 4.28 1.75
N GLY A 96 5.00 4.87 0.98
CA GLY A 96 5.36 4.40 -0.36
C GLY A 96 4.43 4.87 -1.48
N THR A 97 3.39 5.66 -1.19
CA THR A 97 2.41 6.12 -2.19
C THR A 97 3.04 7.02 -3.25
N ASP A 98 3.83 8.01 -2.82
CA ASP A 98 4.45 8.95 -3.74
C ASP A 98 5.48 8.24 -4.65
N GLU A 99 6.25 7.32 -4.08
CA GLU A 99 7.21 6.46 -4.78
C GLU A 99 6.53 5.52 -5.77
N LEU A 100 5.41 4.90 -5.37
CA LEU A 100 4.66 3.96 -6.20
C LEU A 100 4.08 4.64 -7.44
N LEU A 101 3.44 5.79 -7.27
CA LEU A 101 2.88 6.55 -8.40
C LEU A 101 4.00 7.07 -9.32
N GLN A 102 5.11 7.56 -8.74
CA GLN A 102 6.26 8.00 -9.51
C GLN A 102 6.90 6.84 -10.30
N PHE A 103 6.96 5.66 -9.71
CA PHE A 103 7.47 4.45 -10.37
C PHE A 103 6.63 4.09 -11.60
N PHE A 104 5.31 4.01 -11.47
CA PHE A 104 4.44 3.70 -12.61
C PHE A 104 4.54 4.75 -13.71
N LYS A 105 4.62 6.04 -13.34
CA LYS A 105 4.83 7.13 -14.30
C LYS A 105 6.14 6.99 -15.07
N GLN A 106 7.24 6.64 -14.40
CA GLN A 106 8.55 6.39 -15.04
C GLN A 106 8.54 5.18 -15.97
N LYS A 107 7.65 4.21 -15.72
CA LYS A 107 7.47 3.01 -16.53
C LYS A 107 6.41 3.17 -17.62
N GLU A 108 5.86 4.38 -17.78
CA GLU A 108 4.79 4.68 -18.74
C GLU A 108 3.54 3.79 -18.53
N ILE A 109 3.33 3.34 -17.29
CA ILE A 109 2.15 2.59 -16.87
C ILE A 109 1.10 3.60 -16.40
N LYS A 110 -0.06 3.59 -17.05
CA LYS A 110 -1.17 4.46 -16.67
C LYS A 110 -1.78 4.05 -15.34
N ILE A 111 -2.27 5.02 -14.58
CA ILE A 111 -2.83 4.82 -13.25
C ILE A 111 -4.32 5.16 -13.26
N ALA A 112 -5.15 4.16 -12.98
CA ALA A 112 -6.56 4.32 -12.69
C ALA A 112 -6.81 4.14 -11.19
N VAL A 113 -7.66 4.99 -10.60
CA VAL A 113 -8.03 4.92 -9.18
C VAL A 113 -9.50 4.59 -9.04
N VAL A 114 -9.79 3.55 -8.27
CA VAL A 114 -11.15 3.12 -7.89
C VAL A 114 -11.39 3.48 -6.42
N SER A 115 -12.52 4.10 -6.12
CA SER A 115 -12.88 4.44 -4.74
C SER A 115 -14.32 4.06 -4.41
N THR A 116 -14.55 3.75 -3.14
CA THR A 116 -15.90 3.61 -2.58
C THR A 116 -16.58 4.97 -2.37
N HIS A 117 -15.84 6.08 -2.36
CA HIS A 117 -16.38 7.44 -2.32
C HIS A 117 -17.02 7.83 -3.66
N LYS A 118 -17.79 8.93 -3.66
CA LYS A 118 -18.22 9.59 -4.89
C LYS A 118 -17.01 10.05 -5.68
N THR A 119 -17.08 10.01 -7.01
CA THR A 119 -15.98 10.37 -7.92
C THR A 119 -15.47 11.77 -7.60
N LYS A 120 -16.38 12.75 -7.41
CA LYS A 120 -16.02 14.10 -6.97
C LYS A 120 -15.23 14.12 -5.66
N ARG A 121 -15.61 13.31 -4.68
CA ARG A 121 -14.95 13.25 -3.37
C ARG A 121 -13.59 12.55 -3.45
N ALA A 122 -13.47 11.48 -4.24
CA ALA A 122 -12.20 10.82 -4.52
C ALA A 122 -11.19 11.80 -5.15
N ILE A 123 -11.62 12.60 -6.13
CA ILE A 123 -10.81 13.67 -6.73
C ILE A 123 -10.35 14.68 -5.67
N GLN A 124 -11.27 15.13 -4.80
CA GLN A 124 -10.92 16.07 -3.73
C GLN A 124 -9.85 15.51 -2.77
N TYR A 125 -9.91 14.22 -2.42
CA TYR A 125 -8.86 13.59 -1.61
C TYR A 125 -7.51 13.53 -2.33
N LEU A 126 -7.50 13.18 -3.62
CA LEU A 126 -6.29 13.17 -4.44
C LEU A 126 -5.69 14.58 -4.58
N GLN A 127 -6.52 15.63 -4.69
CA GLN A 127 -6.07 17.02 -4.73
C GLN A 127 -5.47 17.47 -3.39
N LEU A 128 -6.17 17.20 -2.27
CA LEU A 128 -5.69 17.53 -0.92
C LEU A 128 -4.32 16.91 -0.62
N THR A 129 -4.06 15.72 -1.14
CA THR A 129 -2.82 14.96 -0.93
C THR A 129 -1.78 15.17 -2.03
N ARG A 130 -2.05 16.06 -3.00
CA ARG A 130 -1.18 16.40 -4.14
C ARG A 130 -0.84 15.19 -5.03
N LEU A 131 -1.78 14.25 -5.14
CA LEU A 131 -1.67 13.03 -5.95
C LEU A 131 -2.45 13.10 -7.26
N TYR A 132 -3.38 14.04 -7.40
CA TYR A 132 -4.29 14.11 -8.56
C TYR A 132 -3.55 14.17 -9.90
N ASP A 133 -2.52 15.00 -10.02
CA ASP A 133 -1.74 15.17 -11.25
C ASP A 133 -0.86 13.95 -11.61
N LYS A 134 -0.88 12.91 -10.77
CA LYS A 134 -0.17 11.65 -10.97
C LYS A 134 -1.10 10.51 -11.39
N VAL A 135 -2.40 10.76 -11.54
CA VAL A 135 -3.42 9.75 -11.85
C VAL A 135 -4.09 10.09 -13.18
N ASP A 136 -4.28 9.08 -14.04
CA ASP A 136 -4.85 9.26 -15.38
C ASP A 136 -6.38 9.15 -15.40
N PHE A 137 -6.97 8.36 -14.49
CA PHE A 137 -8.41 8.16 -14.43
C PHE A 137 -8.88 7.89 -12.99
N VAL A 138 -10.06 8.41 -12.63
CA VAL A 138 -10.67 8.22 -11.30
C VAL A 138 -12.13 7.81 -11.47
N ILE A 139 -12.54 6.74 -10.81
CA ILE A 139 -13.93 6.28 -10.75
C ILE A 139 -14.37 6.01 -9.31
N GLY A 140 -15.50 6.58 -8.93
CA GLY A 140 -16.11 6.42 -7.62
C GLY A 140 -17.37 5.54 -7.63
N GLY A 141 -17.90 5.27 -6.42
CA GLY A 141 -19.10 4.46 -6.20
C GLY A 141 -20.43 5.16 -6.52
N ASP A 142 -20.39 6.39 -7.04
CA ASP A 142 -21.54 7.10 -7.60
C ASP A 142 -21.71 6.91 -9.11
N SER A 143 -20.83 6.14 -9.76
CA SER A 143 -21.08 5.67 -11.11
C SER A 143 -22.41 4.89 -11.18
N ASP A 144 -23.06 4.90 -12.34
CA ASP A 144 -24.28 4.11 -12.60
C ASP A 144 -24.02 2.59 -12.61
N ASN A 145 -22.81 2.18 -12.23
CA ASN A 145 -22.38 0.81 -12.10
C ASN A 145 -23.01 0.13 -10.88
N LEU A 146 -23.17 -1.18 -10.99
CA LEU A 146 -23.53 -2.02 -9.86
C LEU A 146 -22.42 -1.99 -8.78
N PRO A 147 -22.77 -2.12 -7.49
CA PRO A 147 -21.79 -2.14 -6.41
C PRO A 147 -20.86 -3.35 -6.52
N LEU A 148 -19.61 -3.19 -6.07
CA LEU A 148 -18.69 -4.33 -5.90
C LEU A 148 -19.36 -5.42 -5.04
N PRO A 149 -19.20 -6.72 -5.36
CA PRO A 149 -18.19 -7.31 -6.24
C PRO A 149 -18.57 -7.40 -7.73
N ASP A 150 -19.58 -6.65 -8.20
CA ASP A 150 -19.88 -6.60 -9.64
C ASP A 150 -18.71 -6.06 -10.49
N THR A 151 -18.62 -6.55 -11.72
CA THR A 151 -17.53 -6.23 -12.67
C THR A 151 -17.64 -4.87 -13.36
N ALA A 152 -18.79 -4.19 -13.29
CA ALA A 152 -19.09 -3.01 -14.10
C ALA A 152 -18.07 -1.86 -13.91
N VAL A 153 -17.64 -1.61 -12.68
CA VAL A 153 -16.62 -0.57 -12.37
C VAL A 153 -15.29 -0.88 -13.05
N LEU A 154 -14.83 -2.14 -13.01
CA LEU A 154 -13.57 -2.55 -13.62
C LEU A 154 -13.66 -2.60 -15.15
N LYS A 155 -14.79 -3.05 -15.71
CA LYS A 155 -15.05 -3.02 -17.15
C LYS A 155 -15.04 -1.60 -17.70
N THR A 156 -15.77 -0.70 -17.05
CA THR A 156 -15.76 0.74 -17.38
C THR A 156 -14.34 1.30 -17.32
N THR A 157 -13.57 0.92 -16.30
CA THR A 157 -12.17 1.37 -16.15
C THR A 157 -11.30 0.86 -17.31
N LEU A 158 -11.39 -0.42 -17.68
CA LEU A 158 -10.62 -0.97 -18.81
C LEU A 158 -10.99 -0.30 -20.14
N GLU A 159 -12.27 -0.04 -20.38
CA GLU A 159 -12.77 0.67 -21.57
C GLU A 159 -12.21 2.10 -21.65
N GLN A 160 -12.30 2.87 -20.56
CA GLN A 160 -11.75 4.23 -20.50
C GLN A 160 -10.23 4.27 -20.70
N MET A 161 -9.54 3.24 -20.21
CA MET A 161 -8.08 3.13 -20.30
C MET A 161 -7.61 2.50 -21.63
N ASN A 162 -8.54 2.01 -22.46
CA ASN A 162 -8.28 1.30 -23.71
C ASN A 162 -7.26 0.16 -23.55
N CYS A 163 -7.50 -0.72 -22.56
CA CYS A 163 -6.61 -1.83 -22.22
C CYS A 163 -7.38 -3.15 -22.09
N LYS A 164 -6.72 -4.27 -22.45
CA LYS A 164 -7.25 -5.62 -22.21
C LYS A 164 -7.00 -6.06 -20.77
N PRO A 165 -7.77 -7.01 -20.21
CA PRO A 165 -7.49 -7.59 -18.89
C PRO A 165 -6.07 -8.12 -18.73
N SER A 166 -5.49 -8.68 -19.80
CA SER A 166 -4.11 -9.18 -19.85
C SER A 166 -3.04 -8.09 -19.83
N GLU A 167 -3.41 -6.81 -19.94
CA GLU A 167 -2.52 -5.64 -19.89
C GLU A 167 -2.74 -4.83 -18.61
N ALA A 168 -3.61 -5.31 -17.71
CA ALA A 168 -3.98 -4.65 -16.49
C ALA A 168 -3.55 -5.46 -15.26
N ILE A 169 -3.25 -4.75 -14.17
CA ILE A 169 -3.15 -5.32 -12.82
C ILE A 169 -4.05 -4.51 -11.89
N VAL A 170 -4.81 -5.20 -11.05
CA VAL A 170 -5.57 -4.59 -9.96
C VAL A 170 -4.77 -4.72 -8.67
N ILE A 171 -4.65 -3.62 -7.92
CA ILE A 171 -4.12 -3.62 -6.56
C ILE A 171 -5.30 -3.46 -5.62
N ALA A 172 -5.72 -4.58 -5.03
CA ALA A 172 -6.89 -4.65 -4.16
C ALA A 172 -6.48 -4.82 -2.70
N ASN A 173 -7.27 -4.26 -1.79
CA ASN A 173 -7.03 -4.34 -0.33
C ASN A 173 -8.26 -4.84 0.45
N TYR A 174 -9.28 -5.32 -0.26
CA TYR A 174 -10.48 -5.95 0.30
C TYR A 174 -11.08 -6.96 -0.69
N PRO A 175 -11.82 -7.98 -0.21
CA PRO A 175 -12.27 -9.11 -1.04
C PRO A 175 -13.16 -8.73 -2.22
N ASN A 176 -14.08 -7.77 -2.06
CA ASN A 176 -15.03 -7.44 -3.11
C ASN A 176 -14.37 -6.89 -4.40
N LEU A 177 -13.27 -6.13 -4.28
CA LEU A 177 -12.50 -5.68 -5.44
C LEU A 177 -11.68 -6.83 -6.06
N LEU A 178 -11.12 -7.72 -5.23
CA LEU A 178 -10.44 -8.94 -5.68
C LEU A 178 -11.39 -9.82 -6.50
N TYR A 179 -12.61 -10.07 -6.01
CA TYR A 179 -13.59 -10.91 -6.69
C TYR A 179 -14.04 -10.30 -8.02
N ALA A 180 -14.30 -8.99 -8.06
CA ALA A 180 -14.60 -8.30 -9.31
C ALA A 180 -13.45 -8.43 -10.33
N ALA A 181 -12.20 -8.30 -9.88
CA ALA A 181 -11.02 -8.39 -10.74
C ALA A 181 -10.82 -9.81 -11.29
N ASN A 182 -10.97 -10.84 -10.44
CA ASN A 182 -10.95 -12.24 -10.85
C ASN A 182 -12.02 -12.56 -11.89
N GLN A 183 -13.24 -12.04 -11.74
CA GLN A 183 -14.32 -12.21 -12.73
C GLN A 183 -14.02 -11.49 -14.06
N CYS A 184 -13.25 -10.40 -14.01
CA CYS A 184 -12.73 -9.73 -15.21
C CYS A 184 -11.47 -10.38 -15.77
N LEU A 185 -11.01 -11.50 -15.18
CA LEU A 185 -9.75 -12.19 -15.50
C LEU A 185 -8.50 -11.31 -15.30
N ILE A 186 -8.56 -10.27 -14.48
CA ILE A 186 -7.41 -9.39 -14.22
C ILE A 186 -6.58 -9.98 -13.06
N ASN A 187 -5.25 -10.01 -13.21
CA ASN A 187 -4.36 -10.39 -12.12
C ASN A 187 -4.43 -9.38 -10.98
N VAL A 188 -4.34 -9.88 -9.74
CA VAL A 188 -4.47 -9.06 -8.53
C VAL A 188 -3.22 -9.14 -7.67
N ILE A 189 -2.65 -7.98 -7.34
CA ILE A 189 -1.73 -7.86 -6.21
C ILE A 189 -2.57 -7.46 -5.00
N TYR A 190 -2.62 -8.31 -3.99
CA TYR A 190 -3.41 -8.03 -2.80
C TYR A 190 -2.58 -7.28 -1.77
N LEU A 191 -2.93 -6.01 -1.54
CA LEU A 191 -2.30 -5.13 -0.57
C LEU A 191 -2.97 -5.32 0.79
N SER A 192 -2.21 -5.87 1.75
CA SER A 192 -2.68 -6.08 3.12
C SER A 192 -2.93 -4.73 3.79
N ASP A 193 -4.17 -4.50 4.22
CA ASP A 193 -4.63 -3.28 4.88
C ASP A 193 -5.50 -3.64 6.11
N LEU A 194 -6.78 -3.25 6.15
CA LEU A 194 -7.70 -3.80 7.12
C LEU A 194 -7.94 -5.29 6.84
N CYS A 195 -8.43 -5.64 5.65
CA CYS A 195 -8.71 -7.04 5.31
C CYS A 195 -7.42 -7.84 5.18
N LEU A 196 -7.09 -8.64 6.20
CA LEU A 196 -5.94 -9.53 6.18
C LEU A 196 -6.16 -10.69 5.19
N VAL A 197 -5.07 -11.24 4.68
CA VAL A 197 -5.13 -12.41 3.79
C VAL A 197 -5.63 -13.62 4.59
N GLN A 198 -6.76 -14.17 4.16
CA GLN A 198 -7.34 -15.41 4.67
C GLN A 198 -7.06 -16.55 3.68
N GLU A 199 -7.27 -17.80 4.09
CA GLU A 199 -7.05 -18.99 3.25
C GLU A 199 -7.80 -18.92 1.90
N SER A 200 -8.98 -18.29 1.88
CA SER A 200 -9.81 -18.11 0.68
C SER A 200 -9.22 -17.13 -0.35
N ILE A 201 -8.31 -16.25 0.06
CA ILE A 201 -7.71 -15.19 -0.77
C ILE A 201 -6.46 -15.69 -1.49
N GLY A 202 -5.61 -16.48 -0.82
CA GLY A 202 -4.32 -16.93 -1.36
C GLY A 202 -4.37 -17.51 -2.77
N PRO A 203 -5.25 -18.47 -3.09
CA PRO A 203 -5.36 -19.07 -4.42
C PRO A 203 -5.89 -18.12 -5.51
N ARG A 204 -6.37 -16.93 -5.15
CA ARG A 204 -7.06 -15.96 -6.03
C ARG A 204 -6.22 -14.73 -6.37
N VAL A 205 -5.06 -14.61 -5.74
CA VAL A 205 -4.15 -13.47 -5.88
C VAL A 205 -2.89 -13.88 -6.60
N PHE A 206 -2.38 -13.00 -7.45
CA PHE A 206 -1.11 -13.22 -8.14
C PHE A 206 0.07 -13.09 -7.16
N LYS A 207 0.06 -12.02 -6.34
CA LYS A 207 1.02 -11.77 -5.28
C LYS A 207 0.34 -11.04 -4.12
N ILE A 208 0.99 -11.05 -2.95
CA ILE A 208 0.56 -10.31 -1.77
C ILE A 208 1.64 -9.27 -1.46
N ALA A 209 1.22 -8.06 -1.11
CA ALA A 209 2.07 -6.98 -0.64
C ALA A 209 1.58 -6.47 0.73
N ARG A 210 2.48 -5.97 1.57
CA ARG A 210 2.17 -5.41 2.88
C ARG A 210 2.10 -3.89 2.87
N ASN A 211 2.76 -3.24 1.91
CA ASN A 211 2.77 -1.80 1.72
C ASN A 211 3.05 -1.45 0.24
N ASN A 212 2.99 -0.15 -0.08
CA ASN A 212 3.19 0.33 -1.45
C ASN A 212 4.64 0.14 -1.95
N LEU A 213 5.63 0.08 -1.05
CA LEU A 213 7.03 -0.22 -1.42
C LEU A 213 7.21 -1.67 -1.87
N GLU A 214 6.52 -2.62 -1.23
CA GLU A 214 6.56 -4.03 -1.63
C GLU A 214 5.90 -4.27 -2.99
N ILE A 215 4.89 -3.45 -3.34
CA ILE A 215 4.33 -3.46 -4.70
C ILE A 215 5.41 -3.07 -5.72
N ILE A 216 6.19 -2.01 -5.46
CA ILE A 216 7.30 -1.62 -6.33
C ILE A 216 8.29 -2.78 -6.47
N ASN A 217 8.64 -3.45 -5.36
CA ASN A 217 9.52 -4.61 -5.39
C ASN A 217 8.93 -5.75 -6.24
N ILE A 218 7.64 -6.07 -6.10
CA ILE A 218 6.98 -7.08 -6.95
C ILE A 218 7.14 -6.71 -8.43
N PHE A 219 6.92 -5.46 -8.81
CA PHE A 219 7.06 -5.03 -10.21
C PHE A 219 8.52 -5.04 -10.70
N LEU A 220 9.48 -4.64 -9.85
CA LEU A 220 10.91 -4.69 -10.18
C LEU A 220 11.43 -6.12 -10.31
N PHE A 221 10.99 -7.00 -9.41
CA PHE A 221 11.50 -8.35 -9.27
C PHE A 221 10.63 -9.43 -9.94
N ALA A 222 9.48 -9.09 -10.52
CA ALA A 222 8.62 -10.06 -11.23
C ALA A 222 9.36 -10.79 -12.36
N ARG A 223 10.35 -10.16 -13.01
CA ARG A 223 11.21 -10.83 -14.00
C ARG A 223 12.17 -11.84 -13.36
N TYR A 224 12.51 -11.65 -12.10
CA TYR A 224 13.44 -12.49 -11.34
C TYR A 224 12.79 -13.71 -10.68
N ASP A 225 11.46 -13.80 -10.71
CA ASP A 225 10.71 -15.01 -10.36
C ASP A 225 10.63 -16.00 -11.53
N THR A 226 11.15 -15.65 -12.71
CA THR A 226 11.12 -16.51 -13.90
C THR A 226 12.50 -17.05 -14.21
N MET A 227 12.56 -18.17 -14.94
CA MET A 227 13.84 -18.75 -15.37
C MET A 227 14.59 -17.84 -16.38
N GLU A 228 13.98 -16.73 -16.81
CA GLU A 228 14.58 -15.74 -17.71
C GLU A 228 15.91 -15.18 -17.17
N ILE A 229 16.09 -15.10 -15.85
CA ILE A 229 17.34 -14.62 -15.23
C ILE A 229 18.55 -15.50 -15.54
N PHE A 230 18.33 -16.77 -15.82
CA PHE A 230 19.39 -17.71 -16.15
C PHE A 230 19.74 -17.66 -17.64
N SER A 231 19.01 -16.87 -18.45
CA SER A 231 19.27 -16.71 -19.89
C SER A 231 20.73 -16.33 -20.20
N PRO A 232 21.32 -15.30 -19.57
CA PRO A 232 22.69 -14.92 -19.90
C PRO A 232 23.73 -15.92 -19.41
N LEU A 233 23.41 -16.70 -18.38
CA LEU A 233 24.29 -17.68 -17.74
C LEU A 233 24.30 -19.01 -18.52
N LEU A 234 23.10 -19.49 -18.89
CA LEU A 234 22.90 -20.76 -19.57
C LEU A 234 22.85 -20.61 -21.09
N GLY A 235 22.80 -19.38 -21.60
CA GLY A 235 22.75 -19.12 -23.04
C GLY A 235 21.47 -19.65 -23.69
N MET A 236 20.36 -19.72 -22.96
CA MET A 236 19.02 -20.07 -23.48
C MET A 236 18.16 -18.82 -23.58
N SER A 237 17.34 -18.67 -24.61
CA SER A 237 16.43 -17.52 -24.75
C SER A 237 15.21 -17.87 -25.59
N SER A 238 14.14 -17.09 -25.46
CA SER A 238 12.92 -17.21 -26.26
C SER A 238 13.10 -16.78 -27.72
N ASP A 239 14.23 -16.16 -28.06
CA ASP A 239 14.56 -15.74 -29.43
C ASP A 239 15.23 -16.83 -30.26
N MET A 240 15.62 -17.95 -29.62
CA MET A 240 16.20 -19.11 -30.30
C MET A 240 15.12 -19.91 -31.04
N ASP A 241 15.51 -20.58 -32.13
CA ASP A 241 14.71 -21.66 -32.68
C ASP A 241 14.79 -22.90 -31.76
N ILE A 242 13.78 -23.77 -31.84
CA ILE A 242 13.66 -24.96 -30.99
C ILE A 242 14.89 -25.87 -31.15
N GLU A 243 15.42 -26.02 -32.36
CA GLU A 243 16.58 -26.89 -32.62
C GLU A 243 17.85 -26.36 -31.93
N THR A 244 18.07 -25.05 -31.94
CA THR A 244 19.16 -24.39 -31.23
C THR A 244 18.98 -24.47 -29.71
N LEU A 245 17.76 -24.34 -29.21
CA LEU A 245 17.44 -24.50 -27.78
C LEU A 245 17.73 -25.93 -27.30
N ASP A 246 17.28 -26.94 -28.05
CA ASP A 246 17.50 -28.38 -27.76
C ASP A 246 18.98 -28.73 -27.73
N LYS A 247 19.76 -28.24 -28.70
CA LYS A 247 21.22 -28.42 -28.75
C LYS A 247 21.90 -27.80 -27.55
N THR A 248 21.46 -26.61 -27.14
CA THR A 248 22.02 -25.90 -25.99
C THR A 248 21.70 -26.65 -24.69
N TYR A 249 20.47 -27.12 -24.55
CA TYR A 249 20.04 -27.96 -23.43
C TYR A 249 20.83 -29.26 -23.31
N ALA A 250 20.96 -30.02 -24.41
CA ALA A 250 21.74 -31.26 -24.43
C ALA A 250 23.21 -31.04 -24.05
N LYS A 251 23.82 -29.96 -24.55
CA LYS A 251 25.19 -29.59 -24.20
C LYS A 251 25.36 -29.29 -22.70
N LEU A 252 24.43 -28.52 -22.12
CA LEU A 252 24.51 -28.15 -20.70
C LEU A 252 24.25 -29.33 -19.77
N LEU A 253 23.39 -30.27 -20.17
CA LEU A 253 23.21 -31.53 -19.43
C LEU A 253 24.49 -32.38 -19.40
N GLU A 254 25.25 -32.42 -20.49
CA GLU A 254 26.55 -33.10 -20.55
C GLU A 254 27.61 -32.36 -19.71
N GLU A 255 27.66 -31.04 -19.81
CA GLU A 255 28.62 -30.20 -19.10
C GLU A 255 28.45 -30.25 -17.57
N TYR A 256 27.19 -30.22 -17.10
CA TYR A 256 26.85 -30.22 -15.68
C TYR A 256 26.41 -31.60 -15.17
N GLN A 257 26.70 -32.69 -15.88
CA GLN A 257 26.26 -34.06 -15.54
C GLN A 257 26.57 -34.53 -14.09
N ASN A 258 27.51 -33.87 -13.41
CA ASN A 258 27.93 -34.20 -12.04
C ASN A 258 27.35 -33.26 -10.97
N ASP A 259 26.53 -32.27 -11.34
CA ASP A 259 25.90 -31.32 -10.42
C ASP A 259 24.38 -31.36 -10.57
N GLN A 260 23.73 -32.06 -9.64
CA GLN A 260 22.30 -32.31 -9.69
C GLN A 260 21.47 -31.02 -9.59
N GLN A 261 21.94 -30.00 -8.84
CA GLN A 261 21.22 -28.73 -8.71
C GLN A 261 21.28 -27.92 -10.00
N LEU A 262 22.44 -27.92 -10.67
CA LEU A 262 22.58 -27.25 -11.97
C LEU A 262 21.81 -27.96 -13.08
N ILE A 263 21.75 -29.30 -13.07
CA ILE A 263 20.92 -30.06 -14.02
C ILE A 263 19.44 -29.69 -13.87
N GLU A 264 18.95 -29.60 -12.64
CA GLU A 264 17.56 -29.22 -12.37
C GLU A 264 17.27 -27.79 -12.84
N LEU A 265 18.19 -26.86 -12.58
CA LEU A 265 18.10 -25.49 -13.07
C LEU A 265 18.07 -25.40 -14.60
N VAL A 266 18.94 -26.17 -15.28
CA VAL A 266 19.01 -26.27 -16.74
C VAL A 266 17.71 -26.82 -17.32
N ARG A 267 17.13 -27.86 -16.72
CA ARG A 267 15.81 -28.41 -17.11
C ARG A 267 14.69 -27.38 -16.97
N ASN A 268 14.60 -26.76 -15.80
CA ASN A 268 13.56 -25.77 -15.52
C ASN A 268 13.66 -24.58 -16.49
N THR A 269 14.87 -24.13 -16.78
CA THR A 269 15.13 -23.04 -17.74
C THR A 269 14.79 -23.44 -19.18
N TYR A 270 15.13 -24.67 -19.58
CA TYR A 270 14.76 -25.19 -20.90
C TYR A 270 13.24 -25.28 -21.08
N HIS A 271 12.53 -25.89 -20.13
CA HIS A 271 11.06 -26.00 -20.19
C HIS A 271 10.37 -24.63 -20.20
N TYR A 272 10.92 -23.66 -19.45
CA TYR A 272 10.44 -22.29 -19.48
C TYR A 272 10.52 -21.69 -20.89
N PHE A 273 11.70 -21.71 -21.53
CA PHE A 273 11.88 -21.12 -22.87
C PHE A 273 11.16 -21.89 -23.97
N LEU A 274 11.06 -23.22 -23.86
CA LEU A 274 10.26 -24.03 -24.77
C LEU A 274 8.78 -23.61 -24.74
N GLY A 275 8.24 -23.35 -23.54
CA GLY A 275 6.87 -22.84 -23.38
C GLY A 275 6.67 -21.43 -23.94
N GLU A 276 7.64 -20.53 -23.78
CA GLU A 276 7.57 -19.17 -24.33
C GLU A 276 7.60 -19.17 -25.86
N ILE A 277 8.43 -20.01 -26.49
CA ILE A 277 8.49 -20.15 -27.94
C ILE A 277 7.17 -20.71 -28.49
N ALA A 278 6.62 -21.74 -27.84
CA ALA A 278 5.34 -22.33 -28.24
C ALA A 278 4.16 -21.34 -28.14
N ASN A 279 4.12 -20.51 -27.09
CA ASN A 279 3.09 -19.46 -26.97
C ASN A 279 3.21 -18.39 -28.05
N ARG A 280 4.45 -18.00 -28.42
CA ARG A 280 4.69 -17.05 -29.52
C ARG A 280 4.18 -17.58 -30.85
N GLU A 281 4.33 -18.88 -31.11
CA GLU A 281 3.81 -19.55 -32.30
C GLU A 281 2.28 -19.68 -32.28
N ALA A 282 1.66 -19.85 -31.11
CA ALA A 282 0.20 -19.87 -30.98
C ALA A 282 -0.44 -18.48 -31.23
N ASP A 283 0.19 -17.40 -30.77
CA ASP A 283 -0.30 -16.03 -30.99
C ASP A 283 -0.16 -15.59 -32.46
N THR A 284 0.88 -16.03 -33.19
CA THR A 284 1.02 -15.75 -34.62
C THR A 284 0.00 -16.51 -35.47
N VAL A 285 -0.33 -17.75 -35.11
CA VAL A 285 -1.38 -18.55 -35.78
C VAL A 285 -2.78 -17.99 -35.52
N ASN A 286 -3.07 -17.53 -34.31
CA ASN A 286 -4.35 -16.88 -34.00
C ASN A 286 -4.52 -15.53 -34.73
N THR A 287 -3.43 -14.86 -35.10
CA THR A 287 -3.50 -13.59 -35.85
C THR A 287 -3.73 -13.82 -37.35
N SER A 288 -3.28 -14.95 -37.92
CA SER A 288 -3.50 -15.28 -39.34
C SER A 288 -4.86 -15.91 -39.63
N LEU A 289 -5.68 -16.20 -38.61
CA LEU A 289 -7.04 -16.76 -38.75
C LEU A 289 -8.13 -15.68 -38.88
N PHE A 290 -7.79 -14.38 -38.81
CA PHE A 290 -8.74 -13.27 -38.93
C PHE A 290 -8.53 -12.38 -40.15
N GLU A 291 -7.58 -12.72 -41.02
CA GLU A 291 -7.40 -12.07 -42.33
C GLU A 291 -7.49 -13.14 -43.42
N ASP A 292 -8.71 -13.63 -43.69
CA ASP A 292 -9.20 -13.92 -45.04
C ASP A 292 -10.63 -14.51 -45.00
N GLU A 293 -11.48 -13.94 -45.86
CA GLU A 293 -12.76 -14.41 -46.42
C GLU A 293 -14.13 -14.16 -45.74
N ASP A 294 -14.84 -13.25 -46.44
CA ASP A 294 -16.27 -13.03 -46.62
C ASP A 294 -17.23 -14.25 -46.61
N VAL A 295 -18.40 -14.03 -45.99
CA VAL A 295 -19.76 -14.52 -46.29
C VAL A 295 -19.94 -15.78 -47.17
N ILE A 296 -20.56 -16.86 -46.62
CA ILE A 296 -21.80 -17.54 -47.09
C ILE A 296 -22.21 -18.69 -46.13
N VAL A 297 -23.52 -18.94 -46.06
CA VAL A 297 -24.29 -19.80 -45.15
C VAL A 297 -24.46 -21.26 -45.66
N ALA A 298 -24.48 -22.21 -44.72
CA ALA A 298 -25.19 -23.52 -44.66
C ALA A 298 -24.54 -24.89 -45.06
N THR A 299 -24.68 -25.81 -44.08
CA THR A 299 -24.96 -27.28 -44.06
C THR A 299 -23.94 -28.36 -44.47
N VAL A 300 -23.62 -29.19 -43.45
CA VAL A 300 -23.51 -30.68 -43.35
C VAL A 300 -22.83 -31.46 -44.48
N ASP A 301 -21.68 -32.10 -44.21
CA ASP A 301 -21.49 -33.58 -44.10
C ASP A 301 -20.01 -33.98 -44.08
N ASP A 302 -19.79 -35.21 -43.61
CA ASP A 302 -18.59 -35.92 -43.21
C ASP A 302 -17.38 -36.04 -44.18
N GLU A 303 -16.25 -36.40 -43.55
CA GLU A 303 -15.10 -37.20 -44.03
C GLU A 303 -13.77 -36.53 -44.48
N HIS A 304 -12.74 -36.84 -43.66
CA HIS A 304 -11.37 -37.32 -44.00
C HIS A 304 -10.11 -36.43 -43.83
N PHE A 305 -9.12 -37.06 -43.15
CA PHE A 305 -7.69 -36.76 -42.89
C PHE A 305 -7.33 -35.80 -41.73
N SER A 306 -7.08 -36.25 -40.48
CA SER A 306 -5.98 -37.05 -39.88
C SER A 306 -4.63 -36.33 -39.67
N ASN A 307 -4.27 -36.06 -38.40
CA ASN A 307 -3.10 -36.67 -37.73
C ASN A 307 -3.11 -36.48 -36.18
N PRO A 308 -3.56 -37.46 -35.36
CA PRO A 308 -3.64 -37.36 -33.90
C PRO A 308 -2.36 -37.74 -33.11
N GLN A 309 -1.22 -37.98 -33.77
CA GLN A 309 -0.06 -38.62 -33.11
C GLN A 309 0.87 -37.70 -32.31
N SER A 310 0.75 -36.37 -32.43
CA SER A 310 1.62 -35.43 -31.70
C SER A 310 1.12 -35.10 -30.28
N ILE A 311 -0.20 -35.12 -30.04
CA ILE A 311 -0.80 -34.72 -28.76
C ILE A 311 -0.77 -35.86 -27.73
N ALA A 312 -1.01 -37.11 -28.16
CA ALA A 312 -0.99 -38.27 -27.28
C ALA A 312 0.40 -38.60 -26.70
N THR A 313 1.47 -38.16 -27.36
CA THR A 313 2.86 -38.35 -26.90
C THR A 313 3.22 -37.32 -25.81
N LEU A 314 2.55 -36.16 -25.80
CA LEU A 314 2.73 -35.09 -24.82
C LEU A 314 1.97 -35.35 -23.51
N GLU A 315 0.73 -35.83 -23.60
CA GLU A 315 -0.08 -36.17 -22.42
C GLU A 315 0.56 -37.30 -21.62
N LYS A 316 1.12 -38.30 -22.31
CA LYS A 316 1.77 -39.45 -21.68
C LYS A 316 3.08 -39.11 -20.95
N SER A 317 3.77 -38.05 -21.38
CA SER A 317 5.03 -37.61 -20.75
C SER A 317 4.81 -36.66 -19.57
N ILE A 318 3.64 -36.03 -19.48
CA ILE A 318 3.23 -35.22 -18.31
C ILE A 318 2.71 -36.13 -17.19
N GLU A 319 2.02 -37.21 -17.54
CA GLU A 319 1.42 -38.15 -16.57
C GLU A 319 2.47 -39.03 -15.87
N GLU A 320 3.57 -39.39 -16.55
CA GLU A 320 4.65 -40.23 -16.00
C GLU A 320 5.53 -39.52 -14.94
N VAL A 321 5.45 -38.20 -14.82
CA VAL A 321 6.24 -37.40 -13.85
C VAL A 321 5.42 -37.04 -12.61
N LEU A 322 4.09 -37.03 -12.71
CA LEU A 322 3.19 -36.75 -11.59
C LEU A 322 3.03 -37.94 -10.62
N GLU A 323 3.47 -39.14 -10.99
CA GLU A 323 3.36 -40.35 -10.16
C GLU A 323 4.57 -40.63 -9.22
N SER A 324 5.60 -39.78 -9.19
CA SER A 324 6.82 -40.06 -8.38
C SER A 324 6.93 -39.36 -7.02
N GLU A 325 5.91 -38.64 -6.53
CA GLU A 325 5.92 -38.06 -5.18
C GLU A 325 4.61 -38.29 -4.41
N GLU A 326 4.34 -39.53 -4.00
CA GLU A 326 3.39 -39.82 -2.91
C GLU A 326 3.84 -40.99 -2.03
N VAL A 327 4.12 -40.72 -0.75
CA VAL A 327 3.90 -41.56 0.46
C VAL A 327 3.98 -40.56 1.66
N SER A 328 3.07 -40.44 2.64
CA SER A 328 2.12 -41.37 3.27
C SER A 328 0.87 -40.67 3.85
N GLU A 329 -0.30 -41.29 3.64
CA GLU A 329 -1.54 -41.22 4.44
C GLU A 329 -1.29 -41.76 5.89
N THR A 330 -2.06 -41.45 6.95
CA THR A 330 -3.50 -41.65 7.23
C THR A 330 -3.98 -40.63 8.30
N ASP A 331 -5.26 -40.29 8.59
CA ASP A 331 -6.54 -41.02 8.63
C ASP A 331 -7.76 -40.06 8.53
N ASN A 332 -8.71 -40.42 7.65
CA ASN A 332 -10.17 -40.57 7.79
C ASN A 332 -11.16 -39.46 8.24
N GLU A 333 -12.08 -39.20 7.28
CA GLU A 333 -13.56 -39.21 7.37
C GLU A 333 -14.31 -38.06 8.08
N ILE A 334 -15.04 -37.25 7.29
CA ILE A 334 -16.48 -37.41 7.01
C ILE A 334 -16.84 -36.51 5.81
N ALA A 335 -17.28 -37.14 4.72
CA ALA A 335 -17.89 -36.53 3.56
C ALA A 335 -19.41 -36.41 3.73
N ASP A 336 -20.01 -35.68 2.78
CA ASP A 336 -21.42 -35.68 2.41
C ASP A 336 -22.40 -34.96 3.34
N THR A 337 -22.82 -33.76 2.91
CA THR A 337 -24.24 -33.56 2.57
C THR A 337 -24.51 -32.22 1.86
N VAL A 338 -25.21 -32.33 0.72
CA VAL A 338 -26.12 -31.35 0.09
C VAL A 338 -25.53 -30.32 -0.89
N PHE A 339 -25.24 -30.80 -2.10
CA PHE A 339 -25.61 -30.12 -3.35
C PHE A 339 -26.86 -30.82 -3.92
N LYS A 340 -28.04 -30.19 -3.80
CA LYS A 340 -29.21 -30.38 -4.68
C LYS A 340 -30.38 -29.49 -4.25
N ARG A 341 -30.64 -28.42 -5.00
CA ARG A 341 -31.98 -28.06 -5.51
C ARG A 341 -31.90 -26.85 -6.43
N GLU A 342 -32.11 -27.10 -7.72
CA GLU A 342 -32.56 -26.11 -8.68
C GLU A 342 -34.08 -25.88 -8.57
N ASN A 343 -34.47 -24.63 -8.86
CA ASN A 343 -35.66 -24.13 -9.55
C ASN A 343 -37.06 -24.71 -9.26
N LEU A 344 -37.96 -23.84 -8.77
CA LEU A 344 -39.25 -23.48 -9.39
C LEU A 344 -39.99 -22.46 -8.50
N TYR A 345 -40.34 -21.28 -9.01
CA TYR A 345 -41.70 -20.70 -9.03
C TYR A 345 -41.70 -19.35 -9.78
N GLN A 346 -42.70 -19.20 -10.63
CA GLN A 346 -43.01 -18.14 -11.61
C GLN A 346 -43.75 -16.93 -11.03
N ASP A 347 -43.56 -15.79 -11.73
CA ASP A 347 -44.50 -14.69 -12.10
C ASP A 347 -45.23 -13.94 -10.96
N ASP A 348 -45.41 -12.62 -10.92
CA ASP A 348 -45.76 -11.68 -12.00
C ASP A 348 -45.54 -10.19 -11.61
N GLU A 349 -45.52 -9.32 -12.63
CA GLU A 349 -45.82 -7.87 -12.65
C GLU A 349 -44.99 -6.84 -11.84
N PHE A 350 -44.02 -6.18 -12.49
CA PHE A 350 -44.16 -4.75 -12.89
C PHE A 350 -43.07 -4.36 -13.90
N SER A 351 -43.42 -4.44 -15.18
CA SER A 351 -42.64 -3.90 -16.29
C SER A 351 -43.02 -2.44 -16.55
N LYS A 352 -42.02 -1.65 -16.96
CA LYS A 352 -42.05 -0.45 -17.85
C LYS A 352 -41.55 0.83 -17.19
N THR A 353 -40.27 1.14 -17.40
CA THR A 353 -39.75 2.29 -18.19
C THR A 353 -38.34 2.66 -17.73
N ARG A 354 -37.33 2.41 -18.57
CA ARG A 354 -36.48 3.45 -19.18
C ARG A 354 -35.42 2.81 -20.06
N THR A 355 -35.55 3.12 -21.33
CA THR A 355 -34.58 2.95 -22.41
C THR A 355 -33.28 3.70 -22.10
N ALA A 356 -32.17 3.09 -22.54
CA ALA A 356 -30.84 3.66 -22.59
C ALA A 356 -30.85 5.05 -23.27
N ILE A 357 -30.20 6.03 -22.66
CA ILE A 357 -29.87 7.32 -23.26
C ILE A 357 -28.37 7.50 -23.10
N GLY A 358 -27.66 7.56 -24.23
CA GLY A 358 -26.23 7.83 -24.29
C GLY A 358 -25.88 9.20 -23.72
N CYS A 359 -24.70 9.28 -23.10
CA CYS A 359 -24.14 10.51 -22.55
C CYS A 359 -23.91 11.56 -23.64
N ASP A 360 -24.56 12.71 -23.47
CA ASP A 360 -24.39 13.91 -24.29
C ASP A 360 -23.13 14.68 -23.82
N PRO A 361 -22.11 14.89 -24.69
CA PRO A 361 -20.83 15.53 -24.32
C PRO A 361 -20.94 16.99 -23.87
N GLU A 362 -22.04 17.69 -24.15
CA GLU A 362 -22.19 19.11 -23.82
C GLU A 362 -22.45 19.36 -22.31
N ARG A 363 -22.97 18.37 -21.59
CA ARG A 363 -23.30 18.49 -20.16
C ARG A 363 -22.10 18.46 -19.22
N VAL A 364 -20.94 18.02 -19.73
CA VAL A 364 -19.67 17.99 -18.98
C VAL A 364 -19.00 19.37 -18.97
N ASN A 365 -19.20 20.18 -20.01
CA ASN A 365 -18.69 21.56 -20.06
C ASN A 365 -19.51 22.52 -19.20
N GLU A 366 -20.84 22.34 -19.10
CA GLU A 366 -21.69 23.12 -18.18
C GLU A 366 -21.30 22.92 -16.70
N LEU A 367 -20.73 21.76 -16.34
CA LEU A 367 -20.25 21.48 -14.98
C LEU A 367 -18.89 22.10 -14.67
N MET A 368 -18.07 22.43 -15.68
CA MET A 368 -16.83 23.18 -15.48
C MET A 368 -17.08 24.67 -15.21
N ASP A 369 -18.13 25.25 -15.80
CA ASP A 369 -18.45 26.67 -15.59
C ASP A 369 -19.05 26.97 -14.21
N ILE A 370 -19.71 25.99 -13.58
CA ILE A 370 -20.24 26.07 -12.20
C ILE A 370 -19.09 26.00 -11.16
N ILE A 371 -17.94 25.43 -11.52
CA ILE A 371 -16.75 25.31 -10.65
C ILE A 371 -15.94 26.61 -10.59
N ASN A 372 -16.09 27.51 -11.57
CA ASN A 372 -15.35 28.78 -11.64
C ASN A 372 -15.94 29.93 -10.80
N GLY A 373 -16.78 29.63 -9.81
CA GLY A 373 -17.05 30.53 -8.68
C GLY A 373 -17.92 31.75 -9.02
N ASN A 374 -19.25 31.58 -8.96
CA ASN A 374 -20.14 32.67 -8.54
C ASN A 374 -21.54 32.15 -8.18
N SER A 375 -21.77 31.93 -6.88
CA SER A 375 -22.98 32.35 -6.16
C SER A 375 -22.95 31.76 -4.76
N GLY A 376 -22.73 32.62 -3.76
CA GLY A 376 -22.75 32.26 -2.36
C GLY A 376 -24.16 31.97 -1.86
N THR A 377 -24.24 31.08 -0.89
CA THR A 377 -25.29 31.08 0.13
C THR A 377 -24.75 30.41 1.39
N LYS A 378 -24.74 31.19 2.48
CA LYS A 378 -24.47 30.77 3.86
C LYS A 378 -25.54 29.78 4.32
N LEU A 379 -25.13 28.79 5.10
CA LEU A 379 -26.01 28.08 6.04
C LEU A 379 -25.29 27.99 7.38
N GLU A 380 -25.85 28.68 8.37
CA GLU A 380 -25.51 28.63 9.79
C GLU A 380 -26.32 27.54 10.51
N GLU A 381 -25.85 27.27 11.72
CA GLU A 381 -26.49 26.63 12.89
C GLU A 381 -26.26 25.14 13.15
N GLY A 382 -25.72 24.88 14.35
CA GLY A 382 -25.66 23.57 14.98
C GLY A 382 -24.65 23.39 16.11
N GLU A 383 -24.31 24.41 16.91
CA GLU A 383 -23.63 24.23 18.21
C GLU A 383 -24.66 24.10 19.33
N LEU A 384 -24.77 22.94 19.98
CA LEU A 384 -24.94 22.81 21.44
C LEU A 384 -24.88 21.33 21.86
N PHE A 385 -24.21 21.07 22.99
CA PHE A 385 -24.06 19.79 23.72
C PHE A 385 -22.85 18.91 23.36
N GLU A 386 -21.75 19.14 24.09
CA GLU A 386 -20.83 18.14 24.71
C GLU A 386 -19.45 18.78 24.97
N LYS A 387 -19.37 19.82 25.82
CA LYS A 387 -18.10 20.56 26.02
C LYS A 387 -17.35 20.24 27.32
N SER A 388 -17.88 19.42 28.23
CA SER A 388 -17.25 19.30 29.56
C SER A 388 -16.44 18.03 29.82
N ASN A 389 -16.69 16.93 29.10
CA ASN A 389 -16.00 15.64 29.38
C ASN A 389 -14.90 15.32 28.36
N ASP A 390 -15.01 15.82 27.13
CA ASP A 390 -14.01 15.63 26.09
C ASP A 390 -12.77 16.50 26.30
N GLU A 391 -12.89 17.69 26.90
CA GLU A 391 -11.74 18.55 27.23
C GLU A 391 -10.73 17.86 28.17
N ILE A 392 -11.22 17.17 29.22
CA ILE A 392 -10.37 16.49 30.21
C ILE A 392 -9.69 15.23 29.61
N LEU A 393 -10.36 14.56 28.66
CA LEU A 393 -9.79 13.39 27.97
C LEU A 393 -8.86 13.77 26.81
N LEU A 394 -9.12 14.88 26.11
CA LEU A 394 -8.22 15.47 25.12
C LEU A 394 -6.94 15.97 25.80
N GLU A 395 -7.05 16.65 26.94
CA GLU A 395 -5.90 17.16 27.70
C GLU A 395 -5.01 16.01 28.19
N LYS A 396 -5.61 14.92 28.70
CA LYS A 396 -4.87 13.70 29.07
C LYS A 396 -4.19 13.02 27.88
N ARG A 397 -4.82 12.97 26.69
CA ARG A 397 -4.19 12.43 25.47
C ARG A 397 -3.05 13.33 24.98
N GLY A 398 -3.22 14.64 25.06
CA GLY A 398 -2.17 15.62 24.77
C GLY A 398 -0.96 15.41 25.67
N LEU A 399 -1.15 15.38 26.99
CA LEU A 399 -0.09 15.15 27.97
C LEU A 399 0.63 13.80 27.76
N LEU A 400 -0.10 12.73 27.44
CA LEU A 400 0.50 11.44 27.12
C LEU A 400 1.36 11.51 25.86
N SER A 401 0.91 12.21 24.82
CA SER A 401 1.69 12.37 23.58
C SER A 401 2.95 13.23 23.80
N TYR A 402 2.86 14.29 24.60
CA TYR A 402 4.01 15.09 25.01
C TYR A 402 5.00 14.24 25.82
N PHE A 403 4.50 13.41 26.74
CA PHE A 403 5.31 12.50 27.53
C PHE A 403 6.00 11.45 26.67
N ILE A 404 5.29 10.82 25.72
CA ILE A 404 5.87 9.84 24.80
C ILE A 404 6.95 10.48 23.93
N ASN A 405 6.68 11.68 23.38
CA ASN A 405 7.67 12.42 22.61
C ASN A 405 8.90 12.81 23.45
N PHE A 406 8.70 13.15 24.72
CA PHE A 406 9.79 13.41 25.67
C PHE A 406 10.63 12.15 25.90
N VAL A 407 10.00 11.01 26.22
CA VAL A 407 10.70 9.74 26.42
C VAL A 407 11.45 9.32 25.15
N TYR A 408 10.83 9.43 23.98
CA TYR A 408 11.46 9.15 22.69
C TYR A 408 12.69 10.03 22.46
N THR A 409 12.57 11.34 22.71
CA THR A 409 13.69 12.29 22.57
C THR A 409 14.85 11.93 23.50
N VAL A 410 14.56 11.60 24.76
CA VAL A 410 15.57 11.17 25.74
C VAL A 410 16.27 9.89 25.29
N ILE A 411 15.54 8.90 24.78
CA ILE A 411 16.12 7.64 24.28
C ILE A 411 17.02 7.90 23.07
N VAL A 412 16.55 8.66 22.08
CA VAL A 412 17.32 8.97 20.87
C VAL A 412 18.59 9.76 21.21
N VAL A 413 18.49 10.81 22.02
CA VAL A 413 19.64 11.60 22.46
C VAL A 413 20.62 10.74 23.26
N GLY A 414 20.12 9.84 24.11
CA GLY A 414 20.92 8.87 24.84
C GLY A 414 21.70 7.93 23.91
N LEU A 415 21.02 7.36 22.91
CA LEU A 415 21.63 6.47 21.90
C LEU A 415 22.70 7.19 21.07
N ILE A 416 22.41 8.41 20.59
CA ILE A 416 23.37 9.21 19.83
C ILE A 416 24.59 9.55 20.68
N SER A 417 24.38 9.96 21.94
CA SER A 417 25.47 10.27 22.87
C SER A 417 26.33 9.03 23.15
N PHE A 418 25.70 7.85 23.27
CA PHE A 418 26.40 6.59 23.46
C PHE A 418 27.19 6.16 22.21
N LEU A 419 26.62 6.31 21.02
CA LEU A 419 27.32 6.05 19.76
C LEU A 419 28.51 7.00 19.58
N GLY A 420 28.34 8.28 19.90
CA GLY A 420 29.42 9.27 19.91
C GLY A 420 30.53 8.89 20.89
N LEU A 421 30.21 8.33 22.06
CA LEU A 421 31.19 7.83 23.01
C LEU A 421 31.98 6.63 22.46
N ILE A 422 31.31 5.68 21.79
CA ILE A 422 31.97 4.53 21.14
C ILE A 422 32.96 5.02 20.08
N ILE A 423 32.53 5.98 19.25
CA ILE A 423 33.40 6.58 18.23
C ILE A 423 34.56 7.31 18.91
N PHE A 424 34.31 8.08 19.97
CA PHE A 424 35.37 8.77 20.71
C PHE A 424 36.43 7.82 21.27
N ILE A 425 36.00 6.70 21.86
CA ILE A 425 36.90 5.65 22.37
C ILE A 425 37.65 4.96 21.21
N GLY A 426 36.95 4.61 20.13
CA GLY A 426 37.55 3.95 18.97
C GLY A 426 38.58 4.80 18.23
N PHE A 427 38.52 6.12 18.39
CA PHE A 427 39.46 7.08 17.80
C PHE A 427 40.30 7.82 18.85
N GLU A 428 40.38 7.32 20.08
CA GLU A 428 41.07 7.99 21.18
C GLU A 428 42.55 8.26 20.85
N ASP A 429 43.25 7.26 20.32
CA ASP A 429 44.66 7.36 19.91
C ASP A 429 44.88 8.40 18.80
N PHE A 430 43.90 8.57 17.92
CA PHE A 430 43.94 9.58 16.85
C PHE A 430 43.69 10.99 17.41
N ILE A 431 42.69 11.15 18.28
CA ILE A 431 42.32 12.44 18.89
C ILE A 431 43.43 12.95 19.82
N GLN A 432 44.11 12.04 20.54
CA GLN A 432 45.21 12.39 21.44
C GLN A 432 46.58 12.44 20.73
N GLY A 433 46.66 12.01 19.47
CA GLY A 433 47.89 11.95 18.68
C GLY A 433 48.44 13.33 18.25
N PRO A 434 49.74 13.42 17.93
CA PRO A 434 50.35 14.65 17.43
C PRO A 434 49.92 14.91 15.98
N GLY A 435 48.98 15.84 15.79
CA GLY A 435 48.53 16.26 14.46
C GLY A 435 47.72 17.54 14.51
N ILE A 436 47.78 18.35 13.45
CA ILE A 436 47.03 19.63 13.36
C ILE A 436 45.52 19.37 13.42
N VAL A 437 45.04 18.37 12.68
CA VAL A 437 43.62 17.99 12.65
C VAL A 437 43.16 17.40 13.98
N ALA A 438 43.94 16.50 14.56
CA ALA A 438 43.68 15.93 15.89
C ALA A 438 43.62 17.02 16.97
N GLY A 439 44.55 17.99 16.94
CA GLY A 439 44.56 19.12 17.86
C GLY A 439 43.33 20.02 17.73
N ILE A 440 42.84 20.28 16.52
CA ILE A 440 41.60 21.04 16.29
C ILE A 440 40.40 20.29 16.86
N ILE A 441 40.27 18.99 16.57
CA ILE A 441 39.17 18.15 17.06
C ILE A 441 39.18 18.11 18.59
N LYS A 442 40.34 17.88 19.21
CA LYS A 442 40.51 17.89 20.66
C LYS A 442 40.09 19.22 21.26
N ASN A 443 40.52 20.34 20.68
CA ASN A 443 40.15 21.67 21.17
C ASN A 443 38.64 21.93 21.10
N ILE A 444 37.95 21.45 20.06
CA ILE A 444 36.49 21.55 19.94
C ILE A 444 35.80 20.73 21.03
N ILE A 445 36.25 19.49 21.24
CA ILE A 445 35.70 18.61 22.27
C ILE A 445 35.93 19.21 23.66
N ASP A 446 37.15 19.65 23.96
CA ASP A 446 37.50 20.27 25.24
C ASP A 446 36.70 21.57 25.44
N PHE A 447 36.53 22.38 24.41
CA PHE A 447 35.69 23.58 24.47
C PHE A 447 34.23 23.23 24.82
N TYR A 448 33.65 22.26 24.10
CA TYR A 448 32.28 21.82 24.35
C TYR A 448 32.11 21.28 25.77
N VAL A 449 33.03 20.39 26.19
CA VAL A 449 33.00 19.79 27.53
C VAL A 449 33.09 20.87 28.61
N ASN A 450 34.03 21.80 28.49
CA ASN A 450 34.21 22.87 29.46
C ASN A 450 33.02 23.83 29.49
N LEU A 451 32.41 24.13 28.34
CA LEU A 451 31.23 24.98 28.25
C LEU A 451 30.04 24.38 29.01
N VAL A 452 29.72 23.10 28.75
CA VAL A 452 28.62 22.40 29.42
C VAL A 452 28.85 22.34 30.94
N LEU A 453 30.05 21.93 31.35
CA LEU A 453 30.42 21.83 32.76
C LEU A 453 30.36 23.20 33.47
N SER A 454 30.78 24.28 32.80
CA SER A 454 30.71 25.63 33.35
C SER A 454 29.27 26.10 33.58
N ILE A 455 28.35 25.79 32.66
CA ILE A 455 26.93 26.11 32.81
C ILE A 455 26.36 25.41 34.05
N TYR A 456 26.62 24.12 34.21
CA TYR A 456 26.17 23.39 35.39
C TYR A 456 26.81 23.90 36.68
N ALA A 457 28.09 24.30 36.65
CA ALA A 457 28.74 24.91 37.80
C ALA A 457 28.04 26.18 38.25
N VAL A 458 27.70 27.07 37.30
CA VAL A 458 26.96 28.30 37.59
C VAL A 458 25.58 27.98 38.19
N ILE A 459 24.83 27.06 37.57
CA ILE A 459 23.47 26.72 38.00
C ILE A 459 23.47 26.13 39.43
N PHE A 460 24.25 25.09 39.68
CA PHE A 460 24.22 24.38 40.97
C PHE A 460 24.83 25.20 42.11
N ASN A 461 25.89 25.97 41.85
CA ASN A 461 26.45 26.84 42.88
C ASN A 461 25.50 27.99 43.23
N SER A 462 24.79 28.55 42.25
CA SER A 462 23.79 29.59 42.48
C SER A 462 22.57 29.04 43.25
N LEU A 463 22.12 27.83 42.89
CA LEU A 463 21.01 27.16 43.57
C LEU A 463 21.37 26.77 45.01
N ASN A 464 22.55 26.21 45.26
CA ASN A 464 23.02 25.90 46.61
C ASN A 464 23.13 27.15 47.49
N ALA A 465 23.55 28.29 46.91
CA ALA A 465 23.61 29.57 47.62
C ALA A 465 22.23 30.09 48.06
N LEU A 466 21.16 29.77 47.30
CA LEU A 466 19.78 30.12 47.64
C LEU A 466 19.10 29.08 48.54
N LEU A 467 19.42 27.81 48.33
CA LEU A 467 18.78 26.66 48.95
C LEU A 467 19.86 25.65 49.35
N SER A 468 20.29 25.70 50.61
CA SER A 468 21.41 24.91 51.15
C SER A 468 21.21 23.39 51.15
N PHE A 469 20.03 22.89 50.75
CA PHE A 469 19.78 21.46 50.57
C PHE A 469 20.21 20.95 49.19
N ILE A 470 20.39 21.84 48.21
CA ILE A 470 20.81 21.49 46.85
C ILE A 470 22.34 21.34 46.86
N PRO A 471 22.91 20.22 46.37
CA PRO A 471 24.36 20.05 46.35
C PRO A 471 25.05 21.11 45.48
N ASP A 472 26.22 21.57 45.90
CA ASP A 472 27.09 22.36 45.03
C ASP A 472 27.65 21.50 43.88
N TYR A 473 28.18 22.16 42.86
CA TYR A 473 28.66 21.47 41.65
C TYR A 473 29.79 20.47 41.93
N SER A 474 30.67 20.80 42.88
CA SER A 474 31.78 19.93 43.27
C SER A 474 31.27 18.64 43.93
N SER A 475 30.28 18.78 44.81
CA SER A 475 29.61 17.68 45.50
C SER A 475 28.76 16.83 44.54
N LEU A 476 28.16 17.46 43.52
CA LEU A 476 27.41 16.76 42.47
C LEU A 476 28.32 15.85 41.65
N ILE A 477 29.50 16.33 41.23
CA ILE A 477 30.41 15.60 40.36
C ILE A 477 31.30 14.60 41.10
N ALA A 478 31.46 14.73 42.42
CA ALA A 478 32.25 13.81 43.24
C ALA A 478 31.84 12.33 43.13
N GLY A 479 30.72 12.05 42.46
CA GLY A 479 30.13 10.72 42.33
C GLY A 479 29.23 10.45 43.53
N ASN A 480 28.34 9.47 43.38
CA ASN A 480 27.55 8.95 44.49
C ASN A 480 27.77 7.43 44.57
N GLY A 481 27.15 6.77 45.55
CA GLY A 481 27.27 5.31 45.68
C GLY A 481 26.76 4.51 44.46
N LEU A 482 26.12 5.15 43.48
CA LEU A 482 25.45 4.53 42.33
C LEU A 482 26.12 4.86 40.98
N LEU A 483 26.74 6.04 40.84
CA LEU A 483 27.36 6.56 39.62
C LEU A 483 28.79 7.04 39.90
N SER A 484 29.72 6.64 39.03
CA SER A 484 31.09 7.17 39.02
C SER A 484 31.11 8.64 38.59
N THR A 485 32.18 9.37 38.90
CA THR A 485 32.41 10.75 38.46
C THR A 485 32.21 10.93 36.95
N MET A 486 32.66 9.97 36.14
CA MET A 486 32.51 10.01 34.68
C MET A 486 31.07 9.72 34.25
N ALA A 487 30.38 8.82 34.93
CA ALA A 487 28.97 8.54 34.67
C ALA A 487 28.08 9.75 35.01
N VAL A 488 28.35 10.46 36.11
CA VAL A 488 27.63 11.70 36.45
C VAL A 488 27.83 12.75 35.36
N LYS A 489 29.06 12.96 34.90
CA LYS A 489 29.34 13.89 33.79
C LYS A 489 28.56 13.50 32.53
N LEU A 490 28.57 12.22 32.15
CA LEU A 490 27.84 11.73 30.98
C LEU A 490 26.33 11.99 31.08
N VAL A 491 25.74 11.77 32.26
CA VAL A 491 24.31 12.07 32.50
C VAL A 491 24.03 13.57 32.32
N LEU A 492 24.88 14.44 32.84
CA LEU A 492 24.76 15.89 32.63
C LEU A 492 24.87 16.27 31.14
N PHE A 493 25.75 15.63 30.37
CA PHE A 493 25.82 15.83 28.92
C PHE A 493 24.54 15.40 28.19
N ILE A 494 23.97 14.25 28.55
CA ILE A 494 22.72 13.77 27.95
C ILE A 494 21.59 14.76 28.25
N ILE A 495 21.47 15.23 29.49
CA ILE A 495 20.46 16.23 29.89
C ILE A 495 20.65 17.52 29.09
N PHE A 496 21.88 18.00 28.96
CA PHE A 496 22.19 19.21 28.19
C PHE A 496 21.83 19.08 26.71
N ASN A 497 22.17 17.94 26.09
CA ASN A 497 21.80 17.65 24.71
C ASN A 497 20.28 17.61 24.50
N VAL A 498 19.53 17.04 25.45
CA VAL A 498 18.06 17.06 25.41
C VAL A 498 17.54 18.51 25.46
N ILE A 499 18.08 19.35 26.33
CA ILE A 499 17.71 20.78 26.42
C ILE A 499 17.96 21.49 25.09
N ILE A 500 19.11 21.25 24.44
CA ILE A 500 19.41 21.82 23.11
C ILE A 500 18.36 21.41 22.09
N VAL A 501 18.01 20.13 22.02
CA VAL A 501 16.98 19.64 21.08
C VAL A 501 15.65 20.36 21.28
N TYR A 502 15.25 20.59 22.53
CA TYR A 502 14.03 21.34 22.83
C TYR A 502 14.12 22.83 22.49
N ILE A 503 15.27 23.47 22.72
CA ILE A 503 15.50 24.86 22.29
C ILE A 503 15.41 24.96 20.77
N VAL A 504 16.06 24.06 20.03
CA VAL A 504 16.00 24.03 18.56
C VAL A 504 14.57 23.80 18.08
N LYS A 505 13.84 22.87 18.70
CA LYS A 505 12.43 22.60 18.37
C LYS A 505 11.54 23.82 18.64
N MET A 506 11.80 24.55 19.71
CA MET A 506 11.08 25.78 20.05
C MET A 506 11.40 26.91 19.07
N ILE A 507 12.66 27.09 18.70
CA ILE A 507 13.07 28.07 17.67
C ILE A 507 12.44 27.73 16.32
N TYR A 508 12.45 26.44 15.94
CA TYR A 508 11.81 25.98 14.71
C TYR A 508 10.32 26.33 14.69
N LEU A 509 9.60 26.06 15.78
CA LEU A 509 8.18 26.43 15.92
C LEU A 509 7.98 27.94 15.79
N LEU A 510 8.80 28.76 16.43
CA LEU A 510 8.70 30.23 16.33
C LEU A 510 8.97 30.74 14.92
N ILE A 511 9.86 30.10 14.16
CA ILE A 511 10.13 30.47 12.76
C ILE A 511 8.96 30.06 11.87
N THR A 512 8.42 28.86 12.04
CA THR A 512 7.30 28.36 11.24
C THR A 512 6.01 29.15 11.51
N GLU A 513 5.73 29.53 12.76
CA GLU A 513 4.61 30.41 13.10
C GLU A 513 4.80 31.82 12.49
N ALA A 514 6.03 32.35 12.45
CA ALA A 514 6.32 33.64 11.81
C ALA A 514 6.15 33.61 10.28
N GLU A 515 6.47 32.50 9.62
CA GLU A 515 6.25 32.34 8.16
C GLU A 515 4.75 32.22 7.80
N GLU A 516 3.93 31.63 8.67
CA GLU A 516 2.47 31.58 8.49
C GLU A 516 1.82 32.96 8.69
N ASP A 517 2.32 33.76 9.63
CA ASP A 517 1.85 35.14 9.84
C ASP A 517 2.25 36.08 8.68
N ASP A 518 3.49 35.99 8.18
CA ASP A 518 3.94 36.80 7.03
C ASP A 518 3.24 36.43 5.72
N ALA A 519 2.84 35.16 5.53
CA ALA A 519 2.04 34.73 4.39
C ALA A 519 0.61 35.30 4.41
N ASN A 520 0.02 35.44 5.60
CA ASN A 520 -1.31 36.03 5.77
C ASN A 520 -1.32 37.56 5.60
N PHE A 521 -0.20 38.26 5.86
CA PHE A 521 -0.08 39.71 5.65
C PHE A 521 0.26 40.13 4.21
N ALA A 522 0.71 39.19 3.35
CA ALA A 522 1.00 39.46 1.95
C ALA A 522 -0.23 39.33 1.03
N GLU A 523 -1.34 38.79 1.54
CA GLU A 523 -2.61 38.61 0.82
C GLU A 523 -3.69 39.66 1.15
N ASP A 524 -3.40 40.64 2.01
CA ASP A 524 -4.30 41.77 2.36
C ASP A 524 -4.03 43.06 1.58
#